data_AF-A0A0G2FVF2-F1
#
_entry.id   AF-A0A0G2FVF2-F1
#
_cell.length_a   1.000
_cell.length_b   1.000
_cell.length_c   1.000
_cell.angle_alpha   90.00
_cell.angle_beta   90.00
_cell.angle_gamma   90.00
#
_symmetry.space_group_name_H-M   'P 1'
#
loop_
_entity.id
_entity.type
_entity.pdbx_description
1 polymer ?
#
loop_
_entity_poly.entity_id
_entity_poly.type
_entity_poly.pdbx_seq_one_letter_code
_entity_poly.pdbx_strand_id
1 'polypeptide(L)'
;MYELATSFYDLPQESKNEWFVDRDHDENLVFGYKPAGHGNGPVEGVKDGFEGLMYHRKGAICPTALGLLKYTIAEMEPEKVGQIAHTDAGSLSIVFTEVAGLQVLKPNEEQWYYIAPKPGHAVVNVGDALRFISGGVLESSLHRIIPHKDEKERHKYSIVYLLRPEMDAEFVDAEGVTWKGLEWTNKKHAVFRASAEEQAQGTYLTGRDGYVGHWNPEQDPEGQTITVS
;
A
#
# COMPACT_ATOMS: atom_id res chain seq x y z
N MET A 1 1.36 -4.28 -29.05
CA MET A 1 1.01 -4.79 -27.70
C MET A 1 -0.45 -5.22 -27.60
N TYR A 2 -1.45 -4.36 -27.85
CA TYR A 2 -2.87 -4.77 -27.80
C TYR A 2 -3.21 -5.93 -28.75
N GLU A 3 -2.87 -5.83 -30.04
CA GLU A 3 -3.12 -6.91 -31.02
C GLU A 3 -2.30 -8.18 -30.72
N LEU A 4 -1.07 -8.02 -30.21
CA LEU A 4 -0.25 -9.15 -29.79
C LEU A 4 -0.89 -9.89 -28.60
N ALA A 5 -1.47 -9.15 -27.64
CA ALA A 5 -2.21 -9.71 -26.52
C ALA A 5 -3.49 -10.42 -26.99
N THR A 6 -4.30 -9.82 -27.86
CA THR A 6 -5.53 -10.45 -28.37
C THR A 6 -5.24 -11.69 -29.22
N SER A 7 -4.20 -11.66 -30.08
CA SER A 7 -3.80 -12.83 -30.88
C SER A 7 -3.39 -14.05 -30.04
N PHE A 8 -3.04 -13.83 -28.76
CA PHE A 8 -2.71 -14.89 -27.81
C PHE A 8 -3.96 -15.48 -27.12
N TYR A 9 -5.02 -14.67 -26.96
CA TYR A 9 -6.32 -15.12 -26.46
C TYR A 9 -7.06 -16.03 -27.47
N ASP A 10 -6.86 -15.80 -28.77
CA ASP A 10 -7.57 -16.51 -29.85
C ASP A 10 -7.06 -17.95 -30.14
N LEU A 11 -6.04 -18.46 -29.42
CA LEU A 11 -5.41 -19.75 -29.71
C LEU A 11 -6.15 -20.99 -29.14
N PRO A 12 -6.18 -22.13 -29.87
CA PRO A 12 -6.75 -23.39 -29.42
C PRO A 12 -6.04 -23.99 -28.19
N GLN A 13 -6.81 -24.68 -27.35
CA GLN A 13 -6.39 -25.16 -26.03
C GLN A 13 -5.16 -26.10 -26.03
N GLU A 14 -5.04 -27.00 -27.02
CA GLU A 14 -3.97 -28.01 -27.01
C GLU A 14 -2.56 -27.42 -27.21
N SER A 15 -2.42 -26.37 -28.04
CA SER A 15 -1.12 -25.74 -28.39
C SER A 15 -0.48 -24.91 -27.27
N LYS A 16 -1.10 -24.97 -26.10
CA LYS A 16 -1.09 -23.94 -25.06
C LYS A 16 -0.52 -24.59 -23.77
N ASN A 17 -0.77 -25.90 -23.59
CA ASN A 17 -0.45 -26.68 -22.40
C ASN A 17 1.05 -27.01 -22.18
N GLU A 18 1.96 -26.80 -23.13
CA GLU A 18 3.37 -27.26 -23.09
C GLU A 18 4.34 -26.47 -22.19
N TRP A 19 3.91 -25.40 -21.51
CA TRP A 19 4.78 -24.51 -20.70
C TRP A 19 4.46 -24.57 -19.19
N PHE A 20 5.48 -24.54 -18.32
CA PHE A 20 5.25 -24.52 -16.85
C PHE A 20 5.17 -23.10 -16.28
N VAL A 21 4.02 -22.82 -15.67
CA VAL A 21 3.44 -21.48 -15.62
C VAL A 21 2.42 -21.41 -14.46
N ASP A 22 2.31 -20.25 -13.80
CA ASP A 22 1.30 -19.95 -12.78
C ASP A 22 -0.08 -19.67 -13.43
N ARG A 23 -0.97 -20.68 -13.43
CA ARG A 23 -2.20 -20.82 -14.26
C ARG A 23 -3.48 -20.86 -13.40
N ASP A 24 -4.61 -20.34 -13.90
CA ASP A 24 -5.93 -20.45 -13.26
C ASP A 24 -7.05 -20.82 -14.25
N HIS A 25 -7.78 -21.91 -13.98
CA HIS A 25 -8.93 -22.54 -14.68
C HIS A 25 -8.82 -22.81 -16.20
N ASP A 26 -8.23 -21.90 -16.98
CA ASP A 26 -7.60 -22.17 -18.27
C ASP A 26 -6.10 -22.28 -18.02
N GLU A 27 -5.54 -23.44 -18.37
CA GLU A 27 -4.16 -23.84 -18.16
C GLU A 27 -3.15 -23.07 -19.04
N ASN A 28 -3.27 -21.73 -19.17
CA ASN A 28 -2.53 -20.92 -20.15
C ASN A 28 -2.18 -19.48 -19.78
N LEU A 29 -2.81 -18.91 -18.76
CA LEU A 29 -2.38 -17.63 -18.19
C LEU A 29 -1.07 -17.82 -17.41
N VAL A 30 -0.16 -16.83 -17.49
CA VAL A 30 1.10 -16.75 -16.73
C VAL A 30 0.98 -15.59 -15.74
N PHE A 31 0.82 -15.87 -14.45
CA PHE A 31 0.78 -14.82 -13.42
C PHE A 31 2.16 -14.45 -12.85
N GLY A 32 3.10 -15.38 -12.71
CA GLY A 32 4.44 -15.10 -12.21
C GLY A 32 5.31 -16.33 -11.99
N TYR A 33 6.41 -16.16 -11.23
CA TYR A 33 7.32 -17.22 -10.80
C TYR A 33 7.57 -17.12 -9.30
N LYS A 34 7.56 -18.25 -8.58
CA LYS A 34 7.81 -18.32 -7.13
C LYS A 34 8.56 -19.61 -6.75
N PRO A 35 9.38 -19.63 -5.67
CA PRO A 35 9.98 -20.87 -5.16
C PRO A 35 8.92 -21.79 -4.54
N ALA A 36 9.05 -23.10 -4.76
CA ALA A 36 8.10 -24.08 -4.24
C ALA A 36 8.22 -24.28 -2.71
N GLY A 37 7.07 -24.38 -2.01
CA GLY A 37 7.01 -24.82 -0.60
C GLY A 37 6.22 -23.93 0.38
N HIS A 38 5.69 -22.75 -0.03
CA HIS A 38 5.06 -21.79 0.90
C HIS A 38 3.86 -20.98 0.30
N GLY A 39 2.61 -21.33 0.62
CA GLY A 39 1.37 -20.52 0.39
C GLY A 39 0.09 -21.38 0.32
N ASN A 40 -1.11 -20.91 0.71
CA ASN A 40 -2.39 -21.68 0.82
C ASN A 40 -3.49 -21.13 -0.13
N GLY A 41 -3.63 -21.63 -1.36
CA GLY A 41 -4.44 -21.03 -2.43
C GLY A 41 -5.97 -21.23 -2.40
N PRO A 42 -6.65 -21.06 -3.56
CA PRO A 42 -8.10 -20.93 -3.68
C PRO A 42 -8.83 -22.28 -3.56
N VAL A 43 -8.10 -23.40 -3.60
CA VAL A 43 -8.60 -24.72 -3.22
C VAL A 43 -8.50 -24.82 -1.70
N GLU A 44 -9.64 -25.05 -1.04
CA GLU A 44 -9.74 -25.13 0.41
C GLU A 44 -8.70 -26.12 1.00
N GLY A 45 -7.68 -25.55 1.66
CA GLY A 45 -6.61 -26.30 2.33
C GLY A 45 -5.32 -26.59 1.53
N VAL A 46 -5.06 -25.98 0.36
CA VAL A 46 -3.96 -26.44 -0.54
C VAL A 46 -2.76 -25.49 -0.75
N LYS A 47 -1.57 -26.13 -0.70
CA LYS A 47 -0.14 -25.75 -0.87
C LYS A 47 0.36 -24.69 -1.90
N ASP A 48 -0.45 -23.88 -2.58
CA ASP A 48 0.01 -23.00 -3.70
C ASP A 48 0.44 -21.55 -3.34
N GLY A 49 -0.26 -20.50 -3.80
CA GLY A 49 0.24 -19.11 -3.82
C GLY A 49 -0.69 -18.03 -4.42
N PHE A 50 -1.95 -18.36 -4.75
CA PHE A 50 -2.94 -17.42 -5.32
C PHE A 50 -3.81 -16.69 -4.27
N GLU A 51 -3.44 -16.67 -2.98
CA GLU A 51 -4.26 -16.10 -1.90
C GLU A 51 -4.68 -14.66 -2.18
N GLY A 52 -3.80 -13.85 -2.78
CA GLY A 52 -4.07 -12.47 -3.16
C GLY A 52 -5.33 -12.31 -4.04
N LEU A 53 -5.67 -13.31 -4.87
CA LEU A 53 -6.90 -13.28 -5.66
C LEU A 53 -8.16 -13.45 -4.80
N MET A 54 -8.10 -14.18 -3.69
CA MET A 54 -9.23 -14.35 -2.75
C MET A 54 -9.59 -13.07 -2.01
N TYR A 55 -8.67 -12.11 -1.95
CA TYR A 55 -8.86 -10.78 -1.36
C TYR A 55 -9.25 -9.71 -2.38
N HIS A 56 -9.09 -9.95 -3.70
CA HIS A 56 -9.19 -8.93 -4.76
C HIS A 56 -9.85 -9.45 -6.06
N ARG A 57 -10.97 -10.18 -5.96
CA ARG A 57 -11.68 -10.73 -7.14
C ARG A 57 -12.30 -9.62 -8.00
N LYS A 58 -12.08 -9.71 -9.31
CA LYS A 58 -12.53 -8.75 -10.33
C LYS A 58 -14.01 -8.35 -10.27
N GLY A 59 -14.89 -9.27 -9.87
CA GLY A 59 -16.35 -9.05 -9.80
C GLY A 59 -16.87 -8.66 -8.42
N ALA A 60 -16.02 -8.61 -7.40
CA ALA A 60 -16.44 -8.39 -6.02
C ALA A 60 -16.38 -6.91 -5.64
N ILE A 61 -17.20 -6.52 -4.66
CA ILE A 61 -17.30 -5.14 -4.20
C ILE A 61 -16.17 -4.88 -3.21
N CYS A 62 -15.34 -3.87 -3.49
CA CYS A 62 -14.23 -3.44 -2.65
C CYS A 62 -14.28 -1.91 -2.43
N PRO A 63 -13.69 -1.39 -1.33
CA PRO A 63 -13.58 0.03 -1.06
C PRO A 63 -12.33 0.66 -1.72
N THR A 64 -11.80 0.05 -2.79
CA THR A 64 -10.67 0.58 -3.58
C THR A 64 -11.02 1.97 -4.13
N ALA A 65 -10.06 2.90 -4.09
CA ALA A 65 -10.31 4.29 -4.43
C ALA A 65 -9.17 4.91 -5.25
N LEU A 66 -9.51 5.90 -6.09
CA LEU A 66 -8.56 6.78 -6.75
C LEU A 66 -8.70 8.19 -6.15
N GLY A 67 -7.62 8.72 -5.59
CA GLY A 67 -7.54 10.08 -5.05
C GLY A 67 -6.76 11.01 -5.97
N LEU A 68 -7.28 12.22 -6.16
CA LEU A 68 -6.58 13.35 -6.78
C LEU A 68 -6.34 14.39 -5.70
N LEU A 69 -5.09 14.54 -5.27
CA LEU A 69 -4.70 15.37 -4.13
C LEU A 69 -3.91 16.59 -4.61
N LYS A 70 -4.21 17.76 -4.04
CA LYS A 70 -3.42 18.98 -4.17
C LYS A 70 -3.04 19.46 -2.78
N TYR A 71 -1.73 19.54 -2.52
CA TYR A 71 -1.17 20.25 -1.39
C TYR A 71 -0.75 21.64 -1.88
N THR A 72 -1.24 22.68 -1.22
CA THR A 72 -0.86 24.07 -1.51
C THR A 72 0.59 24.34 -1.06
N ILE A 73 1.15 25.45 -1.54
CA ILE A 73 2.42 25.95 -0.99
C ILE A 73 2.21 26.25 0.49
N ALA A 74 3.10 25.73 1.34
CA ALA A 74 3.05 25.86 2.78
C ALA A 74 4.49 25.91 3.33
N GLU A 75 4.67 26.65 4.42
CA GLU A 75 5.91 26.64 5.18
C GLU A 75 6.05 25.34 5.98
N MET A 76 7.29 24.96 6.29
CA MET A 76 7.59 23.78 7.09
C MET A 76 7.38 24.10 8.59
N GLU A 77 6.12 24.12 9.03
CA GLU A 77 5.72 24.27 10.43
C GLU A 77 4.96 23.01 10.92
N PRO A 78 5.01 22.66 12.23
CA PRO A 78 4.32 21.48 12.78
C PRO A 78 2.82 21.44 12.47
N GLU A 79 2.17 22.60 12.39
CA GLU A 79 0.74 22.77 12.12
C GLU A 79 0.41 22.79 10.61
N LYS A 80 1.44 22.92 9.75
CA LYS A 80 1.32 23.02 8.27
C LYS A 80 1.73 21.71 7.56
N VAL A 81 1.72 20.58 8.27
CA VAL A 81 1.97 19.25 7.68
C VAL A 81 0.86 18.86 6.69
N GLY A 82 1.23 18.18 5.60
CA GLY A 82 0.27 17.72 4.59
C GLY A 82 -0.56 16.55 5.10
N GLN A 83 0.08 15.57 5.73
CA GLN A 83 -0.52 14.46 6.46
C GLN A 83 0.45 14.00 7.56
N ILE A 84 -0.07 13.70 8.76
CA ILE A 84 0.69 13.12 9.88
C ILE A 84 1.19 11.70 9.56
N ALA A 85 2.02 11.10 10.43
CA ALA A 85 2.46 9.73 10.26
C ALA A 85 1.28 8.73 10.30
N HIS A 86 1.26 7.81 9.33
CA HIS A 86 0.28 6.74 9.26
C HIS A 86 0.77 5.58 8.40
N THR A 87 0.07 4.45 8.52
CA THR A 87 0.10 3.37 7.52
C THR A 87 -1.22 3.33 6.74
N ASP A 88 -1.21 2.75 5.55
CA ASP A 88 -2.41 2.63 4.72
C ASP A 88 -3.27 1.42 5.11
N ALA A 89 -4.60 1.59 5.17
CA ALA A 89 -5.52 0.49 5.49
C ALA A 89 -5.52 -0.66 4.45
N GLY A 90 -5.14 -0.36 3.20
CA GLY A 90 -5.31 -1.26 2.06
C GLY A 90 -4.25 -2.34 1.96
N SER A 91 -4.17 -2.97 0.78
CA SER A 91 -3.09 -3.89 0.44
C SER A 91 -1.90 -3.14 -0.17
N LEU A 92 -2.16 -2.24 -1.13
CA LEU A 92 -1.14 -1.43 -1.78
C LEU A 92 -1.65 0.00 -2.03
N SER A 93 -0.76 0.97 -1.90
CA SER A 93 -1.00 2.34 -2.38
C SER A 93 0.01 2.70 -3.45
N ILE A 94 -0.47 3.11 -4.62
CA ILE A 94 0.36 3.49 -5.77
C ILE A 94 0.24 5.01 -5.94
N VAL A 95 1.34 5.74 -5.73
CA VAL A 95 1.39 7.21 -5.68
C VAL A 95 2.23 7.74 -6.84
N PHE A 96 1.61 8.54 -7.71
CA PHE A 96 2.28 9.32 -8.74
C PHE A 96 2.39 10.78 -8.30
N THR A 97 3.59 11.35 -8.32
CA THR A 97 3.84 12.77 -8.02
C THR A 97 5.17 13.23 -8.65
N GLU A 98 5.33 14.55 -8.83
CA GLU A 98 6.53 15.18 -9.41
C GLU A 98 7.17 16.21 -8.47
N VAL A 99 6.72 16.26 -7.21
CA VAL A 99 7.17 17.20 -6.18
C VAL A 99 7.48 16.39 -4.92
N ALA A 100 8.66 16.60 -4.34
CA ALA A 100 9.08 15.88 -3.14
C ALA A 100 8.18 16.24 -1.93
N GLY A 101 8.17 15.36 -0.92
CA GLY A 101 7.46 15.60 0.34
C GLY A 101 6.83 14.37 0.99
N LEU A 102 6.77 13.25 0.28
CA LEU A 102 6.53 11.95 0.93
C LEU A 102 7.77 11.60 1.74
N GLN A 103 7.62 11.42 3.06
CA GLN A 103 8.62 10.80 3.91
C GLN A 103 8.17 9.41 4.35
N VAL A 104 9.12 8.49 4.47
CA VAL A 104 8.93 7.14 5.03
C VAL A 104 9.84 6.92 6.23
N LEU A 105 9.37 6.12 7.20
CA LEU A 105 10.17 5.61 8.30
C LEU A 105 10.36 4.11 8.10
N LYS A 106 11.61 3.69 7.85
CA LYS A 106 11.91 2.28 7.59
C LYS A 106 11.71 1.42 8.85
N PRO A 107 11.50 0.10 8.70
CA PRO A 107 11.49 -0.82 9.84
C PRO A 107 12.79 -0.73 10.65
N ASN A 108 12.68 -0.72 11.97
CA ASN A 108 13.80 -0.65 12.93
C ASN A 108 14.69 0.61 12.84
N GLU A 109 14.24 1.66 12.16
CA GLU A 109 14.91 2.97 12.13
C GLU A 109 14.05 4.05 12.81
N GLU A 110 14.71 5.09 13.32
CA GLU A 110 14.10 6.29 13.93
C GLU A 110 14.15 7.51 12.97
N GLN A 111 15.01 7.45 11.95
CA GLN A 111 15.21 8.52 10.98
C GLN A 111 14.18 8.46 9.83
N TRP A 112 13.58 9.61 9.52
CA TRP A 112 12.68 9.77 8.38
C TRP A 112 13.46 10.08 7.09
N TYR A 113 12.97 9.53 5.97
CA TYR A 113 13.59 9.67 4.65
C TYR A 113 12.60 10.23 3.64
N TYR A 114 12.95 11.32 2.95
CA TYR A 114 12.16 11.77 1.79
C TYR A 114 12.36 10.82 0.61
N ILE A 115 11.28 10.49 -0.08
CA ILE A 115 11.35 9.77 -1.36
C ILE A 115 11.43 10.78 -2.50
N ALA A 116 12.54 10.75 -3.25
CA ALA A 116 12.71 11.54 -4.45
C ALA A 116 11.71 11.10 -5.54
N PRO A 117 10.87 12.01 -6.09
CA PRO A 117 10.04 11.70 -7.25
C PRO A 117 10.91 11.35 -8.46
N LYS A 118 10.56 10.29 -9.18
CA LYS A 118 11.28 9.83 -10.38
C LYS A 118 10.33 9.89 -11.58
N PRO A 119 10.63 10.67 -12.64
CA PRO A 119 9.74 10.82 -13.80
C PRO A 119 9.31 9.47 -14.40
N GLY A 120 8.01 9.33 -14.69
CA GLY A 120 7.42 8.10 -15.23
C GLY A 120 7.32 6.91 -14.25
N HIS A 121 7.61 7.11 -12.96
CA HIS A 121 7.52 6.07 -11.93
C HIS A 121 6.47 6.42 -10.87
N ALA A 122 6.02 5.41 -10.13
CA ALA A 122 5.20 5.57 -8.93
C ALA A 122 5.99 5.12 -7.69
N VAL A 123 5.64 5.67 -6.54
CA VAL A 123 5.98 5.05 -5.24
C VAL A 123 4.90 4.04 -4.91
N VAL A 124 5.29 2.82 -4.50
CA VAL A 124 4.36 1.76 -4.10
C VAL A 124 4.57 1.44 -2.62
N ASN A 125 3.56 1.71 -1.81
CA ASN A 125 3.54 1.38 -0.38
C ASN A 125 2.79 0.06 -0.15
N VAL A 126 3.31 -0.79 0.74
CA VAL A 126 2.55 -1.87 1.37
C VAL A 126 1.62 -1.26 2.44
N GLY A 127 0.37 -1.72 2.46
CA GLY A 127 -0.60 -1.38 3.50
C GLY A 127 -0.92 -2.53 4.46
N ASP A 128 -1.64 -2.20 5.52
CA ASP A 128 -1.95 -3.06 6.66
C ASP A 128 -2.62 -4.37 6.27
N ALA A 129 -3.58 -4.34 5.33
CA ALA A 129 -4.23 -5.58 4.92
C ALA A 129 -3.23 -6.55 4.26
N LEU A 130 -2.28 -6.07 3.46
CA LEU A 130 -1.26 -6.94 2.86
C LEU A 130 -0.23 -7.42 3.90
N ARG A 131 0.13 -6.57 4.86
CA ARG A 131 0.92 -6.98 6.04
C ARG A 131 0.25 -8.16 6.75
N PHE A 132 -1.02 -8.02 7.11
CA PHE A 132 -1.82 -9.05 7.78
C PHE A 132 -1.96 -10.33 6.94
N ILE A 133 -2.38 -10.22 5.67
CA ILE A 133 -2.50 -11.35 4.74
C ILE A 133 -1.17 -12.09 4.57
N SER A 134 -0.04 -11.38 4.56
CA SER A 134 1.30 -11.98 4.46
C SER A 134 1.81 -12.61 5.76
N GLY A 135 1.05 -12.55 6.87
CA GLY A 135 1.49 -12.99 8.19
C GLY A 135 2.67 -12.17 8.74
N GLY A 136 2.77 -10.89 8.37
CA GLY A 136 3.87 -10.00 8.76
C GLY A 136 5.17 -10.16 7.97
N VAL A 137 5.19 -10.97 6.90
CA VAL A 137 6.37 -11.08 6.00
C VAL A 137 6.62 -9.77 5.25
N LEU A 138 5.55 -9.04 4.92
CA LEU A 138 5.61 -7.67 4.42
C LEU A 138 5.18 -6.72 5.53
N GLU A 139 5.91 -5.62 5.71
CA GLU A 139 5.57 -4.59 6.70
C GLU A 139 4.86 -3.40 6.06
N SER A 140 3.91 -2.80 6.78
CA SER A 140 3.22 -1.59 6.32
C SER A 140 4.19 -0.41 6.20
N SER A 141 4.10 0.34 5.11
CA SER A 141 4.89 1.56 4.93
C SER A 141 4.38 2.65 5.88
N LEU A 142 5.11 2.91 6.96
CA LEU A 142 4.86 4.05 7.85
C LEU A 142 5.38 5.31 7.18
N HIS A 143 4.47 6.21 6.82
CA HIS A 143 4.77 7.36 5.99
C HIS A 143 4.01 8.62 6.42
N ARG A 144 4.49 9.79 5.98
CA ARG A 144 3.86 11.11 6.22
C ARG A 144 4.14 12.07 5.06
N ILE A 145 3.41 13.18 4.99
CA ILE A 145 3.60 14.21 3.96
C ILE A 145 4.06 15.52 4.63
N ILE A 146 5.33 15.87 4.43
CA ILE A 146 5.97 17.12 4.90
C ILE A 146 6.42 17.92 3.67
N PRO A 147 6.22 19.25 3.59
CA PRO A 147 6.78 20.05 2.50
C PRO A 147 8.30 19.90 2.44
N HIS A 148 8.86 19.63 1.25
CA HIS A 148 10.32 19.51 1.11
C HIS A 148 10.99 20.88 0.99
N LYS A 149 12.19 21.05 1.58
CA LYS A 149 12.84 22.35 1.69
C LYS A 149 13.19 23.00 0.35
N ASP A 150 13.39 22.20 -0.69
CA ASP A 150 13.76 22.65 -2.04
C ASP A 150 12.53 22.84 -2.96
N GLU A 151 11.31 22.54 -2.47
CA GLU A 151 10.05 22.53 -3.25
C GLU A 151 9.06 23.65 -2.82
N LYS A 152 9.53 24.61 -2.01
CA LYS A 152 8.70 25.64 -1.35
C LYS A 152 7.88 26.53 -2.31
N GLU A 153 8.24 26.60 -3.58
CA GLU A 153 7.56 27.43 -4.59
C GLU A 153 6.57 26.63 -5.47
N ARG A 154 6.43 25.31 -5.27
CA ARG A 154 5.62 24.42 -6.12
C ARG A 154 4.43 23.85 -5.35
N HIS A 155 3.27 23.82 -6.01
CA HIS A 155 2.14 23.00 -5.54
C HIS A 155 2.42 21.52 -5.78
N LYS A 156 2.29 20.68 -4.75
CA LYS A 156 2.38 19.23 -4.91
C LYS A 156 1.03 18.65 -5.32
N TYR A 157 0.97 18.13 -6.54
CA TYR A 157 -0.13 17.31 -7.01
C TYR A 157 0.20 15.83 -6.84
N SER A 158 -0.79 15.00 -6.56
CA SER A 158 -0.60 13.55 -6.46
C SER A 158 -1.83 12.79 -6.95
N ILE A 159 -1.61 11.75 -7.75
CA ILE A 159 -2.61 10.74 -8.08
C ILE A 159 -2.29 9.53 -7.21
N VAL A 160 -3.24 9.08 -6.41
CA VAL A 160 -3.07 7.91 -5.53
C VAL A 160 -4.14 6.86 -5.81
N TYR A 161 -3.71 5.64 -6.13
CA TYR A 161 -4.59 4.48 -6.22
C TYR A 161 -4.44 3.64 -4.96
N LEU A 162 -5.52 3.53 -4.19
CA LEU A 162 -5.60 2.84 -2.91
C LEU A 162 -6.28 1.48 -3.12
N LEU A 163 -5.48 0.44 -3.39
CA LEU A 163 -5.97 -0.94 -3.55
C LEU A 163 -6.36 -1.50 -2.17
N ARG A 164 -7.62 -1.88 -1.99
CA ARG A 164 -8.15 -2.43 -0.74
C ARG A 164 -8.83 -3.78 -0.99
N PRO A 165 -8.75 -4.74 -0.04
CA PRO A 165 -9.48 -6.00 -0.16
C PRO A 165 -10.97 -5.81 -0.36
N GLU A 166 -11.64 -6.84 -0.86
CA GLU A 166 -13.10 -6.93 -0.89
C GLU A 166 -13.73 -6.67 0.49
N MET A 167 -14.97 -6.17 0.48
CA MET A 167 -15.67 -5.79 1.71
C MET A 167 -15.82 -6.94 2.71
N ASP A 168 -16.04 -8.16 2.23
CA ASP A 168 -16.20 -9.39 3.02
C ASP A 168 -14.94 -10.26 3.12
N ALA A 169 -13.80 -9.84 2.57
CA ALA A 169 -12.58 -10.64 2.68
C ALA A 169 -12.03 -10.60 4.13
N GLU A 170 -11.77 -11.78 4.68
CA GLU A 170 -11.38 -11.95 6.10
C GLU A 170 -9.88 -12.17 6.26
N PHE A 171 -9.25 -11.37 7.13
CA PHE A 171 -7.84 -11.47 7.49
C PHE A 171 -7.65 -11.21 9.00
N VAL A 172 -6.54 -11.69 9.54
CA VAL A 172 -6.24 -11.62 10.98
C VAL A 172 -5.11 -10.62 11.19
N ASP A 173 -5.28 -9.67 12.12
CA ASP A 173 -4.24 -8.69 12.47
C ASP A 173 -3.11 -9.30 13.35
N ALA A 174 -2.15 -8.47 13.74
CA ALA A 174 -1.00 -8.93 14.54
C ALA A 174 -1.39 -9.33 15.98
N GLU A 175 -2.52 -8.82 16.45
CA GLU A 175 -3.12 -9.03 17.76
C GLU A 175 -4.07 -10.24 17.79
N GLY A 176 -4.32 -10.88 16.63
CA GLY A 176 -5.16 -12.07 16.49
C GLY A 176 -6.65 -11.80 16.26
N VAL A 177 -7.03 -10.55 15.99
CA VAL A 177 -8.41 -10.16 15.68
C VAL A 177 -8.70 -10.42 14.20
N THR A 178 -9.77 -11.15 13.93
CA THR A 178 -10.30 -11.32 12.55
C THR A 178 -11.09 -10.08 12.14
N TRP A 179 -10.75 -9.51 10.99
CA TRP A 179 -11.42 -8.36 10.38
C TRP A 179 -11.97 -8.71 9.00
N LYS A 180 -13.13 -8.16 8.66
CA LYS A 180 -13.52 -8.01 7.25
C LYS A 180 -12.90 -6.75 6.63
N GLY A 181 -12.61 -6.78 5.33
CA GLY A 181 -12.01 -5.66 4.61
C GLY A 181 -12.76 -4.32 4.74
N LEU A 182 -14.10 -4.34 4.80
CA LEU A 182 -14.91 -3.15 5.06
C LEU A 182 -14.77 -2.65 6.51
N GLU A 183 -14.79 -3.56 7.48
CA GLU A 183 -14.70 -3.23 8.91
C GLU A 183 -13.35 -2.60 9.24
N TRP A 184 -12.26 -3.20 8.76
CA TRP A 184 -10.91 -2.66 8.88
C TRP A 184 -10.78 -1.28 8.23
N THR A 185 -11.28 -1.12 7.00
CA THR A 185 -11.25 0.18 6.29
C THR A 185 -12.01 1.24 7.07
N ASN A 186 -13.20 0.92 7.60
CA ASN A 186 -14.01 1.82 8.42
C ASN A 186 -13.34 2.17 9.74
N LYS A 187 -12.75 1.19 10.44
CA LYS A 187 -12.00 1.39 11.69
C LYS A 187 -10.82 2.34 11.46
N LYS A 188 -10.03 2.13 10.41
CA LYS A 188 -8.91 3.02 10.07
C LYS A 188 -9.41 4.44 9.74
N HIS A 189 -10.45 4.56 8.91
CA HIS A 189 -11.04 5.87 8.56
C HIS A 189 -11.69 6.59 9.75
N ALA A 190 -12.11 5.88 10.78
CA ALA A 190 -12.57 6.48 12.04
C ALA A 190 -11.39 7.08 12.81
N VAL A 191 -10.29 6.32 12.98
CA VAL A 191 -9.06 6.79 13.66
C VAL A 191 -8.45 8.01 12.95
N PHE A 192 -8.39 8.02 11.61
CA PHE A 192 -7.96 9.20 10.83
C PHE A 192 -8.79 10.47 11.06
N ARG A 193 -10.04 10.35 11.55
CA ARG A 193 -10.96 11.46 11.84
C ARG A 193 -11.16 11.72 13.33
N ALA A 194 -10.51 10.94 14.18
CA ALA A 194 -10.58 11.06 15.64
C ALA A 194 -9.69 12.20 16.15
N SER A 195 -9.81 12.52 17.45
CA SER A 195 -8.93 13.47 18.12
C SER A 195 -7.48 12.96 18.22
N ALA A 196 -6.53 13.85 18.48
CA ALA A 196 -5.12 13.47 18.66
C ALA A 196 -4.90 12.49 19.83
N GLU A 197 -5.74 12.57 20.88
CA GLU A 197 -5.71 11.64 22.01
C GLU A 197 -6.17 10.24 21.59
N GLU A 198 -7.25 10.13 20.83
CA GLU A 198 -7.74 8.86 20.27
C GLU A 198 -6.79 8.28 19.21
N GLN A 199 -6.13 9.13 18.42
CA GLN A 199 -5.11 8.74 17.45
C GLN A 199 -3.85 8.16 18.11
N ALA A 200 -3.56 8.53 19.36
CA ALA A 200 -2.47 7.96 20.15
C ALA A 200 -2.80 6.60 20.79
N GLN A 201 -4.06 6.17 20.74
CA GLN A 201 -4.52 4.93 21.39
C GLN A 201 -4.41 3.71 20.46
N GLY A 202 -3.54 2.78 20.84
CA GLY A 202 -3.31 1.53 20.12
C GLY A 202 -2.46 1.69 18.86
N THR A 203 -2.36 0.59 18.10
CA THR A 203 -1.54 0.49 16.88
C THR A 203 -2.24 1.02 15.62
N TYR A 204 -3.55 1.32 15.67
CA TYR A 204 -4.38 1.48 14.46
C TYR A 204 -3.95 2.58 13.48
N LEU A 205 -3.33 3.68 13.91
CA LEU A 205 -2.93 4.74 12.98
C LEU A 205 -1.62 4.42 12.25
N THR A 206 -0.60 4.00 12.99
CA THR A 206 0.82 3.94 12.57
C THR A 206 1.45 2.54 12.60
N GLY A 207 0.71 1.53 13.06
CA GLY A 207 1.24 0.20 13.37
C GLY A 207 2.10 0.16 14.65
N ARG A 208 2.09 1.21 15.48
CA ARG A 208 2.95 1.36 16.66
C ARG A 208 2.17 1.96 17.84
N ASP A 209 2.23 1.32 19.01
CA ASP A 209 1.55 1.81 20.22
C ASP A 209 2.09 3.17 20.70
N GLY A 210 1.17 4.05 21.12
CA GLY A 210 1.50 5.37 21.67
C GLY A 210 2.16 6.35 20.68
N TYR A 211 2.22 6.01 19.40
CA TYR A 211 2.95 6.76 18.39
C TYR A 211 2.03 7.36 17.32
N VAL A 212 1.75 8.66 17.43
CA VAL A 212 1.04 9.45 16.40
C VAL A 212 2.00 9.98 15.32
N GLY A 213 3.31 10.00 15.61
CA GLY A 213 4.36 10.46 14.69
C GLY A 213 4.17 11.87 14.14
N HIS A 214 3.66 12.78 14.97
CA HIS A 214 3.70 14.22 14.71
C HIS A 214 5.13 14.66 14.31
N TRP A 215 5.21 15.59 13.38
CA TRP A 215 6.50 16.09 12.91
C TRP A 215 7.08 17.10 13.91
N ASN A 216 8.34 16.91 14.28
CA ASN A 216 9.11 17.83 15.09
C ASN A 216 10.34 18.30 14.28
N PRO A 217 10.42 19.59 13.89
CA PRO A 217 11.54 20.12 13.11
C PRO A 217 12.89 20.07 13.84
N GLU A 218 12.91 20.01 15.17
CA GLU A 218 14.17 19.89 15.93
C GLU A 218 14.76 18.47 15.86
N GLN A 219 13.90 17.46 15.63
CA GLN A 219 14.28 16.04 15.58
C GLN A 219 14.39 15.51 14.14
N ASP A 220 13.75 16.17 13.17
CA ASP A 220 13.92 15.94 11.73
C ASP A 220 14.16 17.27 10.99
N PRO A 221 15.35 17.89 11.16
CA PRO A 221 15.63 19.22 10.64
C PRO A 221 15.82 19.26 9.11
N GLU A 222 16.23 18.16 8.48
CA GLU A 222 16.58 18.14 7.06
C GLU A 222 16.02 16.95 6.26
N GLY A 223 15.71 15.79 6.89
CA GLY A 223 15.27 14.55 6.24
C GLY A 223 16.15 14.06 5.08
N GLN A 224 16.88 12.96 5.24
CA GLN A 224 17.70 12.45 4.13
C GLN A 224 16.82 12.05 2.94
N THR A 225 17.09 12.62 1.76
CA THR A 225 16.39 12.25 0.53
C THR A 225 17.04 11.00 -0.07
N ILE A 226 16.22 9.99 -0.36
CA ILE A 226 16.63 8.73 -0.99
C ILE A 226 15.87 8.51 -2.30
N THR A 227 16.51 7.78 -3.22
CA THR A 227 15.84 7.23 -4.40
C THR A 227 15.57 5.75 -4.13
N VAL A 228 14.34 5.29 -4.41
CA VAL A 228 14.02 3.87 -4.43
C VAL A 228 14.32 3.35 -5.84
N SER A 229 15.16 2.32 -5.94
CA SER A 229 15.69 1.76 -7.19
C SER A 229 14.77 0.70 -7.78
#